data_AF-A0A642C8A2-F1
#
_entry.id   AF-A0A642C8A2-F1
#
_cell.length_a   1.000
_cell.length_b   1.000
_cell.length_c   1.000
_cell.angle_alpha   90.00
_cell.angle_beta   90.00
_cell.angle_gamma   90.00
#
_symmetry.space_group_name_H-M   'P 1'
#
loop_
_entity.id
_entity.type
_entity.pdbx_description
1 polymer ?
#
loop_
_entity_poly.entity_id
_entity_poly.type
_entity_poly.pdbx_seq_one_letter_code
_entity_poly.pdbx_strand_id
1 'polypeptide(L)'
;HGFAGCLHKPFTVKELLVTLNEGQMSADEAHITHDMQLIADALPEDTLFNFSALTAFSEDDPEAACSIIRTFIEETGKNADRMQQALTDREVDGIAAMAHKLLPLFTLTGASESVPSLSWLASCRGEEFSEEIEKTTLETLEAVRKVVRAAEEYSFGLH
;
A
#
# COMPACT_ATOMS: atom_id res chain seq x y z
N HIS A 1 -32.06 35.15 -0.37
CA HIS A 1 -31.33 33.86 -0.24
C HIS A 1 -30.02 34.02 -1.00
N GLY A 2 -28.82 34.02 -0.41
CA GLY A 2 -28.38 33.56 0.90
C GLY A 2 -27.18 32.63 0.71
N PHE A 3 -25.97 33.18 0.89
CA PHE A 3 -24.66 32.54 1.08
C PHE A 3 -23.78 32.19 -0.15
N ALA A 4 -22.83 33.09 -0.41
CA ALA A 4 -21.49 32.78 -0.87
C ALA A 4 -20.61 32.39 0.36
N GLY A 5 -19.72 31.41 0.21
CA GLY A 5 -18.78 31.02 1.26
C GLY A 5 -17.83 29.91 0.82
N CYS A 6 -16.62 30.28 0.43
CA CYS A 6 -15.50 29.37 0.24
C CYS A 6 -15.18 28.65 1.56
N LEU A 7 -15.04 27.32 1.57
CA LEU A 7 -13.97 26.66 2.35
C LEU A 7 -13.67 25.25 1.85
N HIS A 8 -12.36 25.03 1.69
CA HIS A 8 -11.65 23.81 1.39
C HIS A 8 -11.72 22.79 2.55
N LYS A 9 -11.94 21.51 2.22
CA LYS A 9 -11.10 20.34 2.58
C LYS A 9 -11.71 19.07 1.96
N PRO A 10 -10.97 18.23 1.21
CA PRO A 10 -11.41 16.85 1.01
C PRO A 10 -11.42 16.18 2.38
N PHE A 11 -12.48 15.43 2.66
CA PHE A 11 -12.62 14.65 3.88
C PHE A 11 -11.35 13.82 4.09
N THR A 12 -10.59 14.17 5.13
CA THR A 12 -9.44 13.38 5.55
C THR A 12 -10.00 12.17 6.28
N VAL A 13 -9.57 10.99 5.87
CA VAL A 13 -9.83 9.63 6.40
C VAL A 13 -9.83 9.42 7.93
N LYS A 14 -9.74 10.48 8.72
CA LYS A 14 -9.84 10.46 10.19
C LYS A 14 -11.27 10.34 10.75
N GLU A 15 -12.32 10.52 9.94
CA GLU A 15 -13.72 10.41 10.39
C GLU A 15 -14.39 9.05 10.08
N LEU A 16 -13.71 8.14 9.37
CA LEU A 16 -14.23 6.77 9.14
C LEU A 16 -13.74 5.75 10.18
N LEU A 17 -12.86 6.16 11.11
CA LEU A 17 -12.28 5.27 12.12
C LEU A 17 -12.81 5.53 13.55
N VAL A 18 -13.96 6.19 13.69
CA VAL A 18 -14.57 6.50 14.99
C VAL A 18 -16.02 6.00 15.01
N THR A 19 -16.23 4.70 14.87
CA THR A 19 -17.51 4.04 15.24
C THR A 19 -17.31 2.62 15.76
N LEU A 20 -16.21 2.37 16.47
CA LEU A 20 -15.98 1.09 17.16
C LEU A 20 -15.42 1.26 18.58
N ASN A 21 -15.77 2.33 19.29
CA ASN A 21 -15.34 2.43 20.69
C ASN A 21 -16.30 3.23 21.59
N GLU A 22 -17.56 2.80 21.63
CA GLU A 22 -18.42 3.08 22.78
C GLU A 22 -18.26 1.95 23.80
N GLY A 23 -17.24 2.04 24.66
CA GLY A 23 -16.91 0.93 25.56
C GLY A 23 -15.83 1.21 26.61
N GLN A 24 -16.03 2.26 27.42
CA GLN A 24 -15.40 2.49 28.73
C GLN A 24 -13.89 2.78 28.81
N MET A 25 -13.62 4.05 29.14
CA MET A 25 -12.45 4.52 29.88
C MET A 25 -12.21 3.72 31.18
N SER A 26 -11.03 3.13 31.31
CA SER A 26 -10.25 3.19 32.55
C SER A 26 -8.76 3.06 32.22
N ALA A 27 -7.96 3.88 32.91
CA ALA A 27 -6.52 4.06 32.76
C ALA A 27 -5.73 2.76 32.94
N ASP A 28 -4.64 2.57 32.19
CA ASP A 28 -3.27 2.77 32.64
C ASP A 28 -2.29 2.44 31.49
N GLU A 29 -1.04 2.81 31.69
CA GLU A 29 0.07 2.82 30.74
C GLU A 29 0.49 1.39 30.29
N ALA A 30 1.10 1.30 29.10
CA ALA A 30 1.70 0.12 28.45
C ALA A 30 0.80 -0.69 27.47
N HIS A 31 1.44 -1.03 26.33
CA HIS A 31 1.03 -1.97 25.26
C HIS A 31 0.55 -1.34 23.94
N ILE A 32 1.47 -0.67 23.22
CA ILE A 32 1.39 -0.57 21.76
C ILE A 32 2.05 -1.83 21.17
N THR A 33 1.37 -2.97 21.21
CA THR A 33 1.61 -4.10 20.30
C THR A 33 0.47 -5.12 20.46
N HIS A 34 -0.64 -4.98 19.72
CA HIS A 34 -1.47 -6.17 19.46
C HIS A 34 -2.58 -6.06 18.38
N ASP A 35 -2.95 -4.89 17.89
CA ASP A 35 -4.18 -4.79 17.07
C ASP A 35 -3.98 -4.77 15.54
N MET A 36 -2.83 -5.25 15.05
CA MET A 36 -2.65 -5.52 13.61
C MET A 36 -2.75 -7.03 13.28
N GLN A 37 -2.93 -7.89 14.29
CA GLN A 37 -2.91 -9.35 14.10
C GLN A 37 -4.29 -9.99 13.87
N LEU A 38 -5.40 -9.24 13.95
CA LEU A 38 -6.75 -9.81 13.86
C LEU A 38 -7.32 -9.93 12.44
N ILE A 39 -6.62 -9.47 11.41
CA ILE A 39 -7.04 -9.62 10.00
C ILE A 39 -6.34 -10.82 9.32
N ALA A 40 -5.45 -11.53 10.02
CA ALA A 40 -4.67 -12.63 9.46
C ALA A 40 -5.31 -14.02 9.64
N ASP A 41 -6.28 -14.18 10.55
CA ASP A 41 -6.76 -15.52 10.98
C ASP A 41 -7.84 -16.13 10.06
N ALA A 42 -8.23 -15.45 8.98
CA ALA A 42 -9.25 -15.91 8.04
C ALA A 42 -8.76 -15.97 6.58
N LEU A 43 -7.45 -15.94 6.36
CA LEU A 43 -6.87 -16.09 5.03
C LEU A 43 -6.26 -17.49 4.89
N PRO A 44 -6.43 -18.17 3.74
CA PRO A 44 -5.71 -19.41 3.47
C PRO A 44 -4.20 -19.13 3.62
N GLU A 45 -3.51 -19.98 4.37
CA GLU A 45 -2.06 -19.88 4.68
C GLU A 45 -1.16 -19.84 3.43
N ASP A 46 -1.72 -20.03 2.23
CA ASP A 46 -1.02 -20.02 0.95
C ASP A 46 -0.94 -18.63 0.29
N THR A 47 -1.78 -17.67 0.69
CA THR A 47 -1.71 -16.29 0.16
C THR A 47 -0.84 -15.40 1.03
N LEU A 48 0.42 -15.24 0.63
CA LEU A 48 1.43 -14.35 1.24
C LEU A 48 1.01 -12.87 1.36
N PHE A 49 -0.05 -12.45 0.66
CA PHE A 49 -0.50 -11.05 0.59
C PHE A 49 -2.02 -10.93 0.77
N ASN A 50 -2.44 -9.84 1.41
CA ASN A 50 -3.85 -9.55 1.68
C ASN A 50 -4.46 -8.68 0.56
N PHE A 51 -4.90 -9.32 -0.53
CA PHE A 51 -5.61 -8.64 -1.61
C PHE A 51 -7.10 -8.39 -1.31
N SER A 52 -7.67 -9.09 -0.33
CA SER A 52 -9.05 -8.87 0.13
C SER A 52 -9.27 -7.43 0.58
N ALA A 53 -8.25 -6.79 1.16
CA ALA A 53 -8.30 -5.38 1.53
C ALA A 53 -8.53 -4.42 0.34
N LEU A 54 -8.10 -4.79 -0.87
CA LEU A 54 -8.37 -4.01 -2.10
C LEU A 54 -9.82 -4.19 -2.56
N THR A 55 -10.39 -5.38 -2.36
CA THR A 55 -11.73 -5.74 -2.85
C THR A 55 -12.81 -5.59 -1.79
N ALA A 56 -12.47 -5.19 -0.56
CA ALA A 56 -13.41 -5.07 0.57
C ALA A 56 -14.64 -4.20 0.25
N PHE A 57 -14.48 -3.17 -0.58
CA PHE A 57 -15.58 -2.29 -1.02
C PHE A 57 -16.47 -2.88 -2.12
N SER A 58 -16.12 -4.06 -2.65
CA SER A 58 -16.89 -4.74 -3.68
C SER A 58 -17.98 -5.64 -3.10
N GLU A 59 -17.88 -5.99 -1.81
CA GLU A 59 -18.79 -6.77 -0.93
C GLU A 59 -19.39 -8.08 -1.54
N ASP A 60 -20.12 -8.02 -2.66
CA ASP A 60 -20.73 -9.16 -3.36
C ASP A 60 -20.56 -9.14 -4.90
N ASP A 61 -19.82 -8.17 -5.47
CA ASP A 61 -19.63 -8.04 -6.91
C ASP A 61 -18.24 -8.57 -7.36
N PRO A 62 -18.15 -9.84 -7.81
CA PRO A 62 -16.87 -10.45 -8.21
C PRO A 62 -16.28 -9.80 -9.47
N GLU A 63 -17.12 -9.25 -10.36
CA GLU A 63 -16.65 -8.52 -11.54
C GLU A 63 -15.94 -7.21 -11.14
N ALA A 64 -16.49 -6.47 -10.18
CA ALA A 64 -15.88 -5.27 -9.62
C ALA A 64 -14.59 -5.59 -8.87
N ALA A 65 -14.58 -6.64 -8.05
CA ALA A 65 -13.38 -7.12 -7.37
C ALA A 65 -12.26 -7.46 -8.37
N CYS A 66 -12.59 -8.22 -9.43
CA CYS A 66 -11.67 -8.56 -10.51
C CYS A 66 -11.15 -7.32 -11.25
N SER A 67 -12.02 -6.35 -11.54
CA SER A 67 -11.62 -5.09 -12.19
C SER A 67 -10.69 -4.25 -11.31
N ILE A 68 -10.91 -4.21 -9.98
CA ILE A 68 -10.04 -3.52 -9.03
C ILE A 68 -8.66 -4.18 -9.00
N ILE A 69 -8.59 -5.50 -8.89
CA ILE A 69 -7.33 -6.24 -8.89
C ILE A 69 -6.59 -6.06 -10.21
N ARG A 70 -7.27 -6.12 -11.36
CA ARG A 70 -6.67 -5.86 -12.67
C ARG A 70 -6.09 -4.44 -12.75
N THR A 71 -6.81 -3.45 -12.24
CA THR A 71 -6.34 -2.07 -12.19
C THR A 71 -5.13 -1.93 -11.27
N PHE A 72 -5.15 -2.61 -10.12
CA PHE A 72 -4.02 -2.66 -9.20
C PHE A 72 -2.78 -3.26 -9.86
N ILE A 73 -2.91 -4.40 -10.56
CA ILE A 73 -1.82 -5.04 -11.31
C ILE A 73 -1.25 -4.10 -12.36
N GLU A 74 -2.11 -3.49 -13.17
CA GLU A 74 -1.69 -2.59 -14.25
C GLU A 74 -0.98 -1.34 -13.71
N GLU A 75 -1.55 -0.68 -12.70
CA GLU A 75 -0.98 0.54 -12.12
C GLU A 75 0.30 0.23 -11.33
N THR A 76 0.35 -0.87 -10.60
CA THR A 76 1.54 -1.30 -9.85
C THR A 76 2.68 -1.70 -10.79
N GLY A 77 2.37 -2.37 -11.90
CA GLY A 77 3.33 -2.64 -12.98
C GLY A 77 3.90 -1.34 -13.56
N LYS A 78 3.04 -0.39 -13.94
CA LYS A 78 3.50 0.93 -14.44
C LYS A 78 4.30 1.72 -13.40
N ASN A 79 4.05 1.54 -12.10
CA ASN A 79 4.86 2.15 -11.04
C ASN A 79 6.24 1.49 -10.96
N ALA A 80 6.33 0.17 -11.12
CA ALA A 80 7.59 -0.55 -11.19
C ALA A 80 8.44 -0.11 -12.39
N ASP A 81 7.84 0.00 -13.59
CA ASP A 81 8.53 0.50 -14.79
C ASP A 81 9.09 1.91 -14.58
N ARG A 82 8.31 2.82 -13.98
CA ARG A 82 8.77 4.18 -13.66
C ARG A 82 9.91 4.19 -12.64
N MET A 83 9.83 3.36 -11.60
CA MET A 83 10.90 3.23 -10.61
C MET A 83 12.17 2.64 -11.22
N GLN A 84 12.03 1.68 -12.15
CA GLN A 84 13.16 1.12 -12.91
C GLN A 84 13.77 2.14 -13.89
N GLN A 85 12.94 2.99 -14.51
CA GLN A 85 13.44 4.09 -15.33
C GLN A 85 14.22 5.10 -14.48
N ALA A 86 13.68 5.54 -13.34
CA ALA A 86 14.37 6.43 -12.42
C ALA A 86 15.70 5.83 -11.92
N LEU A 87 15.74 4.50 -11.69
CA LEU A 87 16.97 3.78 -11.39
C LEU A 87 18.00 3.85 -12.53
N THR A 88 17.55 3.67 -13.78
CA THR A 88 18.40 3.71 -14.98
C THR A 88 18.98 5.11 -15.23
N ASP A 89 18.15 6.15 -15.05
CA ASP A 89 18.53 7.56 -15.13
C ASP A 89 19.31 8.04 -13.88
N ARG A 90 19.45 7.19 -12.85
CA ARG A 90 20.06 7.49 -11.55
C ARG A 90 19.40 8.69 -10.85
N GLU A 91 18.10 8.85 -11.07
CA GLU A 91 17.29 9.92 -10.53
C GLU A 91 16.73 9.53 -9.14
N VAL A 92 17.45 9.90 -8.09
CA VAL A 92 17.06 9.57 -6.70
C VAL A 92 15.71 10.18 -6.30
N ASP A 93 15.40 11.41 -6.75
CA ASP A 93 14.10 12.03 -6.45
C ASP A 93 12.93 11.25 -7.07
N GLY A 94 13.12 10.72 -8.28
CA GLY A 94 12.17 9.84 -8.96
C GLY A 94 11.97 8.52 -8.23
N ILE A 95 13.07 7.89 -7.78
CA ILE A 95 13.03 6.67 -6.95
C ILE A 95 12.26 6.94 -5.65
N ALA A 96 12.59 8.01 -4.94
CA ALA A 96 11.94 8.37 -3.67
C ALA A 96 10.44 8.68 -3.86
N ALA A 97 10.07 9.36 -4.95
CA ALA A 97 8.68 9.62 -5.29
C ALA A 97 7.91 8.32 -5.58
N MET A 98 8.51 7.38 -6.30
CA MET A 98 7.88 6.08 -6.57
C MET A 98 7.79 5.23 -5.31
N ALA A 99 8.82 5.22 -4.46
CA ALA A 99 8.81 4.54 -3.18
C ALA A 99 7.67 5.05 -2.28
N HIS A 100 7.49 6.37 -2.19
CA HIS A 100 6.38 6.97 -1.44
C HIS A 100 5.00 6.60 -2.01
N LYS A 101 4.88 6.43 -3.33
CA LYS A 101 3.63 6.01 -3.99
C LYS A 101 3.33 4.51 -3.76
N LEU A 102 4.37 3.67 -3.74
CA LEU A 102 4.25 2.22 -3.52
C LEU A 102 4.08 1.85 -2.05
N LEU A 103 4.62 2.64 -1.12
CA LEU A 103 4.53 2.42 0.33
C LEU A 103 3.10 2.12 0.82
N PRO A 104 2.07 2.97 0.57
CA PRO A 104 0.72 2.70 1.05
C PRO A 104 0.10 1.45 0.41
N LEU A 105 0.45 1.15 -0.85
CA LEU A 105 -0.02 -0.05 -1.54
C LEU A 105 0.54 -1.31 -0.90
N PHE A 106 1.82 -1.31 -0.58
CA PHE A 106 2.51 -2.43 0.07
C PHE A 106 2.03 -2.65 1.50
N THR A 107 1.76 -1.57 2.24
CA THR A 107 1.14 -1.68 3.56
C THR A 107 -0.26 -2.28 3.47
N LEU A 108 -1.05 -1.87 2.47
CA LEU A 108 -2.42 -2.37 2.27
C LEU A 108 -2.44 -3.85 1.87
N THR A 109 -1.55 -4.29 0.98
CA THR A 109 -1.46 -5.69 0.54
C THR A 109 -0.74 -6.60 1.53
N GLY A 110 -0.31 -6.08 2.69
CA GLY A 110 0.41 -6.87 3.69
C GLY A 110 1.85 -7.23 3.29
N ALA A 111 2.43 -6.56 2.29
CA ALA A 111 3.82 -6.73 1.85
C ALA A 111 4.81 -6.04 2.82
N SER A 112 4.65 -6.33 4.11
CA SER A 112 5.32 -5.65 5.23
C SER A 112 6.84 -5.78 5.19
N GLU A 113 7.37 -6.86 4.61
CA GLU A 113 8.81 -7.09 4.49
C GLU A 113 9.52 -6.00 3.66
N SER A 114 8.83 -5.40 2.69
CA SER A 114 9.42 -4.37 1.81
C SER A 114 9.07 -2.94 2.22
N VAL A 115 8.17 -2.77 3.19
CA VAL A 115 7.81 -1.45 3.77
C VAL A 115 9.03 -0.70 4.35
N PRO A 116 9.95 -1.30 5.13
CA PRO A 116 11.11 -0.56 5.63
C PRO A 116 12.01 -0.06 4.50
N SER A 117 12.24 -0.88 3.47
CA SER A 117 13.03 -0.52 2.29
C SER A 117 12.40 0.63 1.50
N LEU A 118 11.08 0.57 1.26
CA LEU A 118 10.32 1.64 0.62
C LEU A 118 10.34 2.94 1.44
N SER A 119 10.22 2.84 2.76
CA SER A 119 10.26 4.00 3.67
C SER A 119 11.63 4.68 3.66
N TRP A 120 12.70 3.88 3.62
CA TRP A 120 14.06 4.39 3.51
C TRP A 120 14.28 5.07 2.16
N LEU A 121 13.95 4.41 1.05
CA LEU A 121 14.05 4.98 -0.30
C LEU A 121 13.26 6.28 -0.46
N ALA A 122 12.05 6.37 0.13
CA ALA A 122 11.24 7.59 0.13
C ALA A 122 11.91 8.74 0.90
N SER A 123 12.76 8.43 1.87
CA SER A 123 13.51 9.40 2.67
C SER A 123 14.80 9.86 1.99
N CYS A 124 15.31 9.11 1.00
CA CYS A 124 16.51 9.46 0.24
C CYS A 124 16.35 10.65 -0.72
N ARG A 125 15.20 11.34 -0.67
CA ARG A 125 14.91 12.50 -1.52
C ARG A 125 16.00 13.58 -1.36
N GLY A 126 16.63 13.93 -2.47
CA GLY A 126 17.70 14.94 -2.51
C GLY A 126 19.09 14.42 -2.17
N GLU A 127 19.25 13.12 -1.92
CA GLU A 127 20.57 12.48 -1.78
C GLU A 127 21.20 12.19 -3.16
N GLU A 128 22.51 11.93 -3.15
CA GLU A 128 23.25 11.49 -4.33
C GLU A 128 23.05 10.00 -4.59
N PHE A 129 23.01 9.62 -5.86
CA PHE A 129 22.85 8.22 -6.24
C PHE A 129 24.01 7.37 -5.70
N SER A 130 23.67 6.32 -4.96
CA SER A 130 24.61 5.46 -4.25
C SER A 130 24.31 4.00 -4.50
N GLU A 131 25.32 3.12 -4.35
CA GLU A 131 25.16 1.67 -4.52
C GLU A 131 24.09 1.09 -3.57
N GLU A 132 23.95 1.65 -2.37
CA GLU A 132 22.91 1.24 -1.41
C GLU A 132 21.49 1.57 -1.91
N ILE A 133 21.31 2.74 -2.56
CA ILE A 133 20.04 3.13 -3.18
C ILE A 133 19.75 2.21 -4.35
N GLU A 134 20.74 1.92 -5.20
CA GLU A 134 20.60 1.01 -6.33
C GLU A 134 20.14 -0.38 -5.88
N LYS A 135 20.89 -0.96 -4.93
CA LYS A 135 20.60 -2.30 -4.39
C LYS A 135 19.20 -2.36 -3.76
N THR A 136 18.87 -1.41 -2.88
CA THR A 136 17.57 -1.39 -2.21
C THR A 136 16.42 -1.16 -3.18
N THR A 137 16.64 -0.36 -4.23
CA THR A 137 15.67 -0.15 -5.32
C THR A 137 15.44 -1.45 -6.09
N LEU A 138 16.49 -2.21 -6.42
CA LEU A 138 16.38 -3.50 -7.08
C LEU A 138 15.61 -4.51 -6.23
N GLU A 139 15.95 -4.64 -4.94
CA GLU A 139 15.24 -5.52 -4.00
C GLU A 139 13.75 -5.16 -3.91
N THR A 140 13.45 -3.85 -3.89
CA THR A 140 12.07 -3.34 -3.90
C THR A 140 11.35 -3.70 -5.20
N LEU A 141 11.98 -3.52 -6.36
CA LEU A 141 11.41 -3.89 -7.65
C LEU A 141 11.10 -5.38 -7.74
N GLU A 142 11.95 -6.25 -7.18
CA GLU A 142 11.68 -7.68 -7.07
C GLU A 142 10.45 -7.96 -6.19
N ALA A 143 10.30 -7.26 -5.06
CA ALA A 143 9.12 -7.37 -4.23
C ALA A 143 7.85 -6.91 -4.95
N VAL A 144 7.91 -5.81 -5.72
CA VAL A 144 6.78 -5.35 -6.54
C VAL A 144 6.35 -6.42 -7.55
N ARG A 145 7.31 -7.08 -8.19
CA ARG A 145 7.01 -8.20 -9.11
C ARG A 145 6.35 -9.38 -8.40
N LYS A 146 6.77 -9.71 -7.17
CA LYS A 146 6.13 -10.76 -6.37
C LYS A 146 4.67 -10.41 -6.02
N VAL A 147 4.42 -9.16 -5.61
CA VAL A 147 3.07 -8.67 -5.30
C VAL A 147 2.18 -8.70 -6.54
N VAL A 148 2.67 -8.23 -7.69
CA VAL A 148 1.92 -8.27 -8.96
C VAL A 148 1.57 -9.70 -9.35
N ARG A 149 2.53 -10.62 -9.29
CA ARG A 149 2.29 -12.03 -9.62
C ARG A 149 1.24 -12.66 -8.70
N ALA A 150 1.34 -12.41 -7.40
CA ALA A 150 0.37 -12.92 -6.44
C ALA A 150 -1.03 -12.31 -6.65
N ALA A 151 -1.11 -11.04 -7.08
CA ALA A 151 -2.37 -10.40 -7.44
C ALA A 151 -2.99 -11.02 -8.70
N GLU A 152 -2.18 -11.39 -9.70
CA GLU A 152 -2.64 -12.13 -10.88
C GLU A 152 -3.23 -13.49 -10.48
N GLU A 153 -2.53 -14.25 -9.64
CA GLU A 153 -3.01 -15.54 -9.12
C GLU A 153 -4.32 -15.40 -8.33
N TYR A 154 -4.43 -14.36 -7.49
CA TYR A 154 -5.66 -14.02 -6.79
C TYR A 154 -6.81 -13.70 -7.76
N SER A 155 -6.53 -12.93 -8.82
CA SER A 155 -7.53 -12.60 -9.85
C SER A 155 -8.05 -13.82 -10.60
N PHE A 156 -7.21 -14.85 -10.83
CA PHE A 156 -7.65 -16.09 -11.45
C PHE A 156 -8.55 -16.93 -10.53
N GLY A 157 -8.35 -16.84 -9.21
CA GLY A 157 -9.18 -17.52 -8.21
C GLY A 157 -10.56 -16.90 -7.98
N LEU A 158 -10.81 -15.68 -8.48
CA LEU A 158 -12.11 -15.00 -8.40
C LEU A 158 -13.12 -15.44 -9.48
N HIS A 159 -12.71 -16.32 -10.41
CA HIS A 159 -13.53 -16.79 -11.54
C HIS A 159 -14.23 -18.14 -11.28
#